data_AF-F7JVB7-F1
#
_entry.id   AF-F7JVB7-F1
#
_cell.length_a   1.000
_cell.length_b   1.000
_cell.length_c   1.000
_cell.angle_alpha   90.00
_cell.angle_beta   90.00
_cell.angle_gamma   90.00
#
_symmetry.space_group_name_H-M   'P 1'
#
loop_
_entity.id
_entity.type
_entity.pdbx_description
1 polymer ?
#
loop_
_entity_poly.entity_id
_entity_poly.type
_entity_poly.pdbx_seq_one_letter_code
_entity_poly.pdbx_strand_id
1 'polypeptide(L)'
;MNVINYQKELDKTIVSLQKEGRVPKLLLHSCCAPCSSYVLEYLSEYFEITVFYYNPNIYPESEYTKRILEQQELISRMNLKHPVSFLAGNYEKDRFYRMAEGLEDVKEGGARCFKCYALRLRETAQMAKKPVMIILRPHFLSVL
;
A
#
# COMPACT_ATOMS: atom_id res chain seq x y z
N MET A 1 20.75 22.36 -4.50
CA MET A 1 19.52 21.65 -4.94
C MET A 1 18.33 22.29 -4.25
N ASN A 2 17.31 22.73 -4.98
CA ASN A 2 16.06 23.16 -4.36
C ASN A 2 15.34 21.91 -3.82
N VAL A 3 15.06 21.91 -2.51
CA VAL A 3 14.33 20.82 -1.87
C VAL A 3 12.86 20.95 -2.28
N ILE A 4 12.34 19.93 -2.97
CA ILE A 4 10.93 19.88 -3.35
C ILE A 4 10.11 19.54 -2.10
N ASN A 5 9.08 20.35 -1.81
CA ASN A 5 8.10 20.04 -0.78
C ASN A 5 6.94 19.26 -1.42
N TYR A 6 6.96 17.94 -1.30
CA TYR A 6 5.96 17.07 -1.93
C TYR A 6 4.55 17.26 -1.38
N GLN A 7 4.37 17.74 -0.15
CA GLN A 7 3.04 18.09 0.37
C GLN A 7 2.44 19.24 -0.43
N LYS A 8 3.22 20.31 -0.68
CA LYS A 8 2.73 21.45 -1.49
C LYS A 8 2.41 21.05 -2.94
N GLU A 9 3.17 20.10 -3.51
CA GLU A 9 2.87 19.58 -4.85
C GLU A 9 1.59 18.72 -4.87
N LEU A 10 1.36 17.92 -3.82
CA LEU A 10 0.11 17.20 -3.62
C LEU A 10 -1.07 18.17 -3.47
N ASP A 11 -0.95 19.21 -2.64
CA ASP A 11 -2.01 20.21 -2.41
C ASP A 11 -2.41 20.89 -3.72
N LYS A 12 -1.44 21.28 -4.55
CA LYS A 12 -1.71 21.84 -5.89
C LYS A 12 -2.49 20.86 -6.77
N THR A 13 -2.12 19.58 -6.73
CA THR A 13 -2.79 18.52 -7.49
C THR A 13 -4.23 18.36 -7.03
N ILE A 14 -4.47 18.30 -5.71
CA ILE A 14 -5.80 18.20 -5.11
C ILE A 14 -6.67 19.39 -5.53
N VAL A 15 -6.16 20.62 -5.44
CA VAL A 15 -6.89 21.83 -5.85
C VAL A 15 -7.30 21.77 -7.32
N SER A 16 -6.45 21.26 -8.22
CA SER A 16 -6.80 21.07 -9.63
C SER A 16 -7.91 20.04 -9.79
N LEU A 17 -7.76 18.87 -9.16
CA LEU A 17 -8.74 17.78 -9.25
C LEU A 17 -10.13 18.20 -8.75
N GLN A 18 -10.18 18.96 -7.66
CA GLN A 18 -11.43 19.49 -7.11
C GLN A 18 -12.09 20.50 -8.04
N LYS A 19 -11.32 21.42 -8.65
CA LYS A 19 -11.83 22.36 -9.65
C LYS A 19 -12.40 21.64 -10.88
N GLU A 20 -11.78 20.54 -11.27
CA GLU A 20 -12.23 19.68 -12.37
C GLU A 20 -13.39 18.74 -12.00
N GLY A 21 -13.75 18.64 -10.70
CA GLY A 21 -14.77 17.71 -10.22
C GLY A 21 -14.39 16.24 -10.39
N ARG A 22 -13.09 15.92 -10.40
CA ARG A 22 -12.56 14.58 -10.68
C ARG A 22 -12.09 13.87 -9.40
N VAL A 23 -12.37 12.58 -9.32
CA VAL A 23 -11.86 11.68 -8.28
C VAL A 23 -11.07 10.56 -8.98
N PRO A 24 -9.75 10.70 -9.14
CA PRO A 24 -8.95 9.71 -9.85
C PRO A 24 -8.65 8.48 -8.99
N LYS A 25 -8.28 7.38 -9.66
CA LYS A 25 -7.84 6.14 -9.03
C LYS A 25 -6.39 6.27 -8.53
N LEU A 26 -6.13 5.76 -7.32
CA LEU A 26 -4.81 5.76 -6.69
C LEU A 26 -4.44 4.36 -6.21
N LEU A 27 -3.33 3.82 -6.69
CA LEU A 27 -2.72 2.61 -6.11
C LEU A 27 -1.80 3.03 -4.97
N LEU A 28 -2.13 2.62 -3.73
CA LEU A 28 -1.38 2.96 -2.53
C LEU A 28 -0.65 1.73 -1.99
N HIS A 29 0.68 1.78 -1.94
CA HIS A 29 1.45 0.73 -1.27
C HIS A 29 1.19 0.73 0.24
N SER A 30 0.96 -0.46 0.82
CA SER A 30 0.99 -0.67 2.26
C SER A 30 1.86 -1.88 2.63
N CYS A 31 2.53 -1.80 3.76
CA CYS A 31 3.26 -2.91 4.37
C CYS A 31 2.85 -3.21 5.82
N CYS A 32 1.88 -2.44 6.37
CA CYS A 32 1.31 -2.60 7.71
C CYS A 32 0.03 -1.75 7.84
N ALA A 33 -0.99 -2.29 8.53
CA ALA A 33 -2.31 -1.65 8.70
C ALA A 33 -2.27 -0.29 9.43
N PRO A 34 -1.81 -0.17 10.70
CA PRO A 34 -1.93 1.08 11.47
C PRO A 34 -1.25 2.28 10.82
N CYS A 35 -0.16 2.09 10.08
CA CYS A 35 0.54 3.20 9.42
C CYS A 35 -0.27 3.77 8.24
N SER A 36 -1.21 3.00 7.70
CA SER A 36 -2.04 3.42 6.57
C SER A 36 -3.29 4.21 6.98
N SER A 37 -3.71 4.18 8.26
CA SER A 37 -5.01 4.74 8.68
C SER A 37 -5.14 6.23 8.36
N TYR A 38 -4.20 7.07 8.80
CA TYR A 38 -4.21 8.50 8.52
C TYR A 38 -4.13 8.79 7.01
N VAL A 39 -3.30 8.03 6.29
CA VAL A 39 -3.14 8.21 4.83
C VAL A 39 -4.45 7.90 4.11
N LEU A 40 -5.15 6.84 4.52
CA LEU A 40 -6.46 6.48 3.96
C LEU A 40 -7.53 7.49 4.31
N GLU A 41 -7.59 7.93 5.57
CA GLU A 41 -8.52 8.98 6.01
C GLU A 41 -8.34 10.24 5.18
N TYR A 42 -7.10 10.74 5.06
CA TYR A 42 -6.80 11.95 4.33
C TYR A 42 -6.99 11.83 2.81
N LEU A 43 -6.43 10.80 2.17
CA LEU A 43 -6.45 10.70 0.69
C LEU A 43 -7.79 10.20 0.15
N SER A 44 -8.58 9.46 0.93
CA SER A 44 -9.92 9.03 0.48
C SER A 44 -10.88 10.20 0.27
N GLU A 45 -10.53 11.40 0.73
CA GLU A 45 -11.30 12.61 0.44
C GLU A 45 -11.23 13.06 -1.02
N TYR A 46 -10.22 12.58 -1.75
CA TYR A 46 -9.83 13.07 -3.08
C TYR A 46 -9.60 11.96 -4.11
N PHE A 47 -9.43 10.70 -3.69
CA PHE A 47 -9.05 9.58 -4.57
C PHE A 47 -9.88 8.32 -4.31
N GLU A 48 -10.12 7.53 -5.37
CA GLU A 48 -10.56 6.13 -5.25
C GLU A 48 -9.32 5.24 -5.02
N ILE A 49 -9.15 4.70 -3.81
CA ILE A 49 -7.89 4.06 -3.42
C ILE A 49 -7.97 2.55 -3.62
N THR A 50 -6.90 1.96 -4.15
CA THR A 50 -6.62 0.53 -4.02
C THR A 50 -5.36 0.36 -3.19
N VAL A 51 -5.49 -0.23 -1.99
CA VAL A 51 -4.35 -0.59 -1.15
C VAL A 51 -3.70 -1.84 -1.71
N PHE A 52 -2.44 -1.72 -2.15
CA PHE A 52 -1.60 -2.83 -2.54
C PHE A 52 -0.70 -3.24 -1.36
N TYR A 53 -1.03 -4.37 -0.73
CA TYR A 53 -0.24 -4.91 0.37
C TYR A 53 0.89 -5.80 -0.14
N TYR A 54 2.14 -5.41 0.08
CA TYR A 54 3.29 -6.23 -0.32
C TYR A 54 4.45 -6.09 0.65
N ASN A 55 4.75 -7.16 1.39
CA ASN A 55 5.85 -7.19 2.34
C ASN A 55 6.45 -8.60 2.45
N PRO A 56 7.40 -8.97 1.58
CA PRO A 56 7.99 -10.31 1.59
C PRO A 56 8.96 -10.57 2.77
N ASN A 57 9.21 -9.57 3.62
CA ASN A 57 10.03 -9.72 4.83
C ASN A 57 9.25 -10.31 6.02
N ILE A 58 7.92 -10.33 5.96
CA ILE A 58 7.13 -10.84 7.08
C ILE A 58 7.23 -12.36 7.11
N TYR A 59 7.66 -12.89 8.25
CA TYR A 59 7.79 -14.32 8.51
C TYR A 59 7.34 -14.60 9.95
N PRO A 60 6.73 -15.77 10.24
CA PRO A 60 6.31 -16.82 9.30
C PRO A 60 5.10 -16.41 8.44
N GLU A 61 4.70 -17.28 7.52
CA GLU A 61 3.54 -17.05 6.63
C GLU A 61 2.25 -16.73 7.40
N SER A 62 2.05 -17.33 8.57
CA SER A 62 0.90 -17.03 9.44
C SER A 62 0.87 -15.56 9.88
N GLU A 63 2.01 -14.94 10.14
CA GLU A 63 2.10 -13.52 10.44
C GLU A 63 1.80 -12.66 9.21
N TYR A 64 2.24 -13.09 8.01
CA TYR A 64 1.90 -12.39 6.76
C TYR A 64 0.39 -12.36 6.53
N THR A 65 -0.26 -13.52 6.67
CA THR A 65 -1.72 -13.66 6.57
C THR A 65 -2.43 -12.81 7.61
N LYS A 66 -1.97 -12.82 8.87
CA LYS A 66 -2.53 -11.97 9.92
C LYS A 66 -2.48 -10.49 9.53
N ARG A 67 -1.35 -9.99 9.03
CA ARG A 67 -1.20 -8.58 8.64
C ARG A 67 -2.10 -8.18 7.46
N ILE A 68 -2.35 -9.11 6.53
CA ILE A 68 -3.35 -8.91 5.46
C ILE A 68 -4.74 -8.72 6.05
N LEU A 69 -5.15 -9.63 6.94
CA LEU A 69 -6.47 -9.58 7.58
C LEU A 69 -6.66 -8.30 8.39
N GLU A 70 -5.64 -7.87 9.14
CA GLU A 70 -5.67 -6.61 9.89
C GLU A 70 -5.81 -5.38 8.96
N GLN A 71 -5.17 -5.40 7.78
CA GLN A 71 -5.30 -4.30 6.81
C GLN A 71 -6.71 -4.27 6.20
N GLN A 72 -7.27 -5.43 5.88
CA GLN A 72 -8.64 -5.55 5.39
C GLN A 72 -9.66 -5.11 6.45
N GLU A 73 -9.46 -5.50 7.70
CA GLU A 73 -10.33 -5.12 8.82
C GLU A 73 -10.22 -3.64 9.16
N LEU A 74 -9.04 -3.04 9.06
CA LEU A 74 -8.91 -1.59 9.17
C LEU A 74 -9.76 -0.90 8.09
N ILE A 75 -9.62 -1.30 6.82
CA ILE A 75 -10.38 -0.71 5.71
C ILE A 75 -11.89 -0.90 5.91
N SER A 76 -12.33 -2.06 6.41
CA SER A 76 -13.76 -2.36 6.63
C SER A 76 -14.40 -1.49 7.72
N ARG A 77 -13.62 -1.08 8.72
CA ARG A 77 -14.07 -0.27 9.86
C ARG A 77 -14.03 1.24 9.63
N MET A 78 -13.28 1.71 8.63
CA MET A 78 -13.13 3.14 8.38
C MET A 78 -14.34 3.70 7.62
N ASN A 79 -14.85 4.85 8.08
CA ASN A 79 -15.87 5.61 7.37
C ASN A 79 -15.19 6.58 6.38
N LEU A 80 -14.96 6.12 5.16
CA LEU A 80 -14.20 6.86 4.13
C LEU A 80 -15.14 7.39 3.04
N LYS A 81 -14.88 8.61 2.56
CA LYS A 81 -15.75 9.29 1.58
C LYS A 81 -15.77 8.61 0.21
N HIS A 82 -14.61 8.18 -0.28
CA HIS A 82 -14.49 7.42 -1.51
C HIS A 82 -14.09 5.96 -1.24
N PRO A 83 -14.47 5.02 -2.12
CA PRO A 83 -14.18 3.60 -1.91
C PRO A 83 -12.68 3.32 -1.77
N VAL A 84 -12.36 2.44 -0.81
CA VAL A 84 -11.02 1.86 -0.67
C VAL A 84 -11.10 0.36 -0.89
N SER A 85 -10.39 -0.10 -1.92
CA SER A 85 -10.23 -1.51 -2.25
C SER A 85 -8.92 -2.06 -1.71
N PHE A 86 -8.80 -3.38 -1.62
CA PHE A 86 -7.61 -4.06 -1.15
C PHE A 86 -7.12 -5.08 -2.18
N LEU A 87 -5.80 -5.14 -2.37
CA LEU A 87 -5.10 -6.07 -3.24
C LEU A 87 -3.88 -6.64 -2.51
N ALA A 88 -3.87 -7.94 -2.26
CA ALA A 88 -2.69 -8.63 -1.74
C ALA A 88 -1.69 -8.91 -2.87
N GLY A 89 -0.44 -8.52 -2.66
CA GLY A 89 0.69 -9.01 -3.46
C GLY A 89 1.06 -10.44 -3.08
N ASN A 90 1.79 -11.10 -3.98
CA ASN A 90 2.28 -12.45 -3.76
C ASN A 90 3.20 -12.51 -2.53
N TYR A 91 3.05 -13.56 -1.72
CA TYR A 91 3.96 -13.82 -0.61
C TYR A 91 5.24 -14.47 -1.13
N GLU A 92 6.28 -13.66 -1.35
CA GLU A 92 7.53 -14.09 -2.00
C GLU A 92 8.73 -14.01 -1.05
N LYS A 93 8.68 -14.71 0.10
CA LYS A 93 9.75 -14.67 1.11
C LYS A 93 11.16 -14.93 0.55
N ASP A 94 11.26 -15.82 -0.44
CA ASP A 94 12.55 -16.20 -1.01
C ASP A 94 13.16 -15.05 -1.84
N ARG A 95 12.35 -14.14 -2.40
CA ARG A 95 12.87 -12.90 -3.02
C ARG A 95 13.49 -11.99 -1.98
N PHE A 96 12.92 -11.92 -0.77
CA PHE A 96 13.51 -11.16 0.32
C PHE A 96 14.82 -11.80 0.78
N TYR A 97 14.87 -13.12 0.99
CA TYR A 97 16.09 -13.82 1.40
C TYR A 97 17.24 -13.64 0.42
N ARG A 98 16.99 -13.83 -0.89
CA ARG A 98 18.02 -13.56 -1.93
C ARG A 98 18.48 -12.11 -1.95
N MET A 99 17.58 -11.16 -1.66
CA MET A 99 17.95 -9.74 -1.61
C MET A 99 18.80 -9.41 -0.38
N ALA A 100 18.53 -10.09 0.75
CA ALA A 100 19.16 -9.87 2.05
C ALA A 100 20.45 -10.67 2.26
N GLU A 101 20.77 -11.62 1.38
CA GLU A 101 21.99 -12.44 1.43
C GLU A 101 23.25 -11.56 1.53
N GLY A 102 24.08 -11.84 2.54
CA GLY A 102 25.29 -11.07 2.86
C GLY A 102 25.03 -9.73 3.57
N LEU A 103 23.78 -9.46 3.99
CA LEU A 103 23.35 -8.27 4.72
C LEU A 103 22.63 -8.61 6.04
N GLU A 104 22.82 -9.83 6.55
CA GLU A 104 22.15 -10.36 7.73
C GLU A 104 22.50 -9.55 9.00
N ASP A 105 23.77 -9.19 9.13
CA ASP A 105 24.30 -8.44 10.28
C ASP A 105 24.14 -6.92 10.16
N VAL A 106 23.61 -6.43 9.03
CA VAL A 106 23.36 -5.01 8.84
C VAL A 106 22.23 -4.54 9.76
N LYS A 107 22.55 -3.55 10.60
CA LYS A 107 21.57 -2.93 11.51
C LYS A 107 20.43 -2.24 10.73
N GLU A 108 19.31 -2.10 11.42
CA GLU A 108 18.17 -1.33 10.91
C GLU A 108 18.58 0.10 10.52
N GLY A 109 17.98 0.62 9.45
CA GLY A 109 18.38 1.88 8.81
C GLY A 109 19.59 1.75 7.88
N GLY A 110 20.27 0.60 7.85
CA GLY A 110 21.39 0.34 6.96
C GLY A 110 21.01 -0.07 5.53
N ALA A 111 22.00 -0.53 4.77
CA ALA A 111 21.86 -0.90 3.36
C ALA A 111 20.73 -1.91 3.07
N ARG A 112 20.48 -2.86 3.98
CA ARG A 112 19.38 -3.84 3.86
C ARG A 112 18.01 -3.17 3.77
N CYS A 113 17.77 -2.12 4.57
CA CYS A 113 16.49 -1.40 4.58
C CYS A 113 16.23 -0.73 3.22
N PHE A 114 17.23 -0.06 2.64
CA PHE A 114 17.09 0.56 1.32
C PHE A 114 16.82 -0.46 0.21
N LYS A 115 17.48 -1.63 0.25
CA LYS A 115 17.17 -2.71 -0.70
C LYS A 115 15.76 -3.28 -0.50
N CYS A 116 15.30 -3.40 0.74
CA CYS A 116 13.93 -3.81 1.07
C CYS A 116 12.89 -2.81 0.54
N TYR A 117 13.10 -1.51 0.74
CA TYR A 117 12.22 -0.46 0.19
C TYR A 117 12.19 -0.51 -1.34
N ALA A 118 13.35 -0.63 -1.97
CA ALA A 118 13.44 -0.73 -3.42
C ALA A 118 12.73 -1.98 -3.97
N LEU A 119 12.82 -3.12 -3.29
CA LEU A 119 12.07 -4.33 -3.65
C LEU A 119 10.56 -4.07 -3.62
N ARG A 120 10.04 -3.48 -2.54
CA ARG A 120 8.61 -3.21 -2.36
C ARG A 120 8.07 -2.16 -3.34
N LEU A 121 8.82 -1.09 -3.56
CA LEU A 121 8.43 0.00 -4.47
C LEU A 121 8.51 -0.42 -5.93
N ARG A 122 9.48 -1.26 -6.31
CA ARG A 122 9.53 -1.82 -7.67
C ARG A 122 8.32 -2.71 -7.95
N GLU A 123 7.95 -3.59 -7.02
CA GLU A 123 6.76 -4.43 -7.19
C GLU A 123 5.50 -3.59 -7.31
N THR A 124 5.36 -2.56 -6.47
CA THR A 124 4.25 -1.59 -6.55
C THR A 124 4.21 -0.89 -7.91
N ALA A 125 5.35 -0.43 -8.42
CA ALA A 125 5.43 0.21 -9.73
C ALA A 125 5.06 -0.76 -10.89
N GLN A 126 5.42 -2.04 -10.78
CA GLN A 126 4.98 -3.05 -11.75
C GLN A 126 3.48 -3.31 -11.66
N MET A 127 2.92 -3.32 -10.45
CA MET A 127 1.47 -3.45 -10.25
C MET A 127 0.72 -2.24 -10.83
N ALA A 128 1.23 -1.03 -10.65
CA ALA A 128 0.61 0.21 -11.15
C ALA A 128 0.50 0.29 -12.68
N LYS A 129 1.36 -0.44 -13.42
CA LYS A 129 1.30 -0.53 -14.88
C LYS A 129 0.19 -1.45 -15.38
N LYS A 130 -0.26 -2.39 -14.54
CA LYS A 130 -1.32 -3.32 -14.91
C LYS A 130 -2.66 -2.59 -14.86
N PRO A 131 -3.61 -2.92 -15.74
CA PRO A 131 -4.98 -2.48 -15.54
C PRO A 131 -5.43 -3.03 -14.19
N VAL A 132 -5.75 -2.14 -13.24
CA VAL A 132 -6.21 -2.52 -11.90
C VAL A 132 -7.52 -3.27 -12.07
N MET A 133 -7.44 -4.59 -12.07
CA MET A 133 -8.61 -5.47 -12.05
C MET A 133 -9.17 -5.37 -10.64
N ILE A 134 -10.18 -4.52 -10.49
CA ILE A 134 -10.92 -4.37 -9.24
C ILE A 134 -11.56 -5.73 -8.96
N ILE A 135 -11.00 -6.48 -8.02
CA ILE A 135 -11.75 -7.58 -7.39
C ILE A 135 -12.80 -6.87 -6.54
N LEU A 136 -13.94 -6.59 -7.18
CA LEU A 136 -15.14 -6.13 -6.51
C LEU A 136 -15.44 -7.18 -5.44
N ARG A 137 -15.55 -6.69 -4.20
CA ARG A 137 -16.05 -7.34 -2.99
C ARG A 137 -16.53 -8.79 -3.20
N PRO A 138 -16.06 -9.80 -2.44
CA PRO A 138 -16.99 -10.84 -2.09
C PRO A 138 -18.11 -10.12 -1.32
N HIS A 139 -19.34 -10.18 -1.85
CA HIS A 139 -20.50 -10.21 -0.99
C HIS A 139 -20.12 -11.13 0.19
N PHE A 140 -20.12 -10.60 1.40
CA PHE A 140 -20.31 -11.43 2.58
C PHE A 140 -21.71 -12.01 2.45
N LEU A 141 -21.84 -13.06 1.64
CA LEU A 141 -22.93 -14.00 1.68
C LEU A 141 -22.72 -14.79 2.98
N SER A 142 -23.56 -14.48 3.95
CA SER A 142 -24.23 -15.45 4.83
C SER A 142 -23.41 -16.69 5.21
N VAL A 143 -22.81 -16.66 6.39
CA VAL A 143 -22.74 -17.84 7.26
C VAL A 143 -22.96 -17.37 8.70
N LEU A 144 -24.14 -17.77 9.20
CA LEU A 144 -24.75 -17.57 10.53
C LEU A 144 -25.47 -16.23 10.76
#